data_AF-A0A9E4ZT95-F1
#
_entry.id   AF-A0A9E4ZT95-F1
#
_cell.length_a   1.000
_cell.length_b   1.000
_cell.length_c   1.000
_cell.angle_alpha   90.00
_cell.angle_beta   90.00
_cell.angle_gamma   90.00
#
_symmetry.space_group_name_H-M   'P 1'
#
loop_
_entity.id
_entity.type
_entity.pdbx_description
1 polymer ?
#
loop_
_entity_poly.entity_id
_entity_poly.type
_entity_poly.pdbx_seq_one_letter_code
_entity_poly.pdbx_strand_id
1 'polypeptide(L)'
;MLISLRNSIIAKRWGILAVIIGTTLGFISAVICVYANLVIFGFNIMFIISPLIAGFSEAYVAQKKYGRSTGAISALLIFIIINIYGWFFPKNPITLNLFTLGGIALTIQAAVPILVNYLLFVVFLGTITYVIGLVGNLISKLLGKEIEEIETPKTADLPQLDLLFATTTNLNGKKIVKELGLITGEAILKEEKDENSSRLEKIASKNGSNIEYKIGLVRNNALQNLESEAKKLGANGILGVNIDYRSVGGIKGSTVIVTATGSAVLYE
;
A
#
# COMPACT_ATOMS: atom_id res chain seq x y z
N MET A 1 -21.98 2.37 25.81
CA MET A 1 -21.25 3.41 25.04
C MET A 1 -20.90 4.64 25.88
N LEU A 2 -21.87 5.30 26.54
CA LEU A 2 -21.63 6.49 27.38
C LEU A 2 -20.65 6.30 28.56
N ILE A 3 -20.67 5.14 29.22
CA ILE A 3 -19.76 4.82 30.35
C ILE A 3 -18.30 4.64 29.89
N SER A 4 -18.10 4.05 28.71
CA SER A 4 -16.77 3.86 28.10
C SER A 4 -16.15 5.21 27.68
N LEU A 5 -16.95 6.11 27.09
CA LEU A 5 -16.56 7.49 26.78
C LEU A 5 -16.19 8.28 28.04
N ARG A 6 -17.00 8.21 29.10
CA ARG A 6 -16.72 8.88 30.38
C ARG A 6 -15.39 8.42 30.99
N ASN A 7 -15.12 7.12 30.97
CA ASN A 7 -13.87 6.57 31.51
C ASN A 7 -12.64 6.95 30.67
N SER A 8 -12.77 7.03 29.34
CA SER A 8 -11.72 7.51 28.43
C SER A 8 -11.39 9.00 28.65
N ILE A 9 -12.43 9.83 28.85
CA ILE A 9 -12.27 11.26 29.14
C ILE A 9 -11.61 11.47 30.51
N ILE A 10 -12.00 10.71 31.53
CA ILE A 10 -11.39 10.78 32.87
C ILE A 10 -9.91 10.38 32.84
N ALA A 11 -9.54 9.40 32.01
CA ALA A 11 -8.15 8.98 31.84
C ALA A 11 -7.28 10.05 31.14
N LYS A 12 -7.87 10.84 30.22
CA LYS A 12 -7.17 11.87 29.43
C LYS A 12 -7.38 13.31 29.91
N ARG A 13 -8.16 13.52 30.98
CA ARG A 13 -8.53 14.85 31.50
C ARG A 13 -7.35 15.79 31.72
N TRP A 14 -6.23 15.25 32.19
CA TRP A 14 -5.03 16.03 32.48
C TRP A 14 -4.30 16.49 31.21
N GLY A 15 -4.30 15.67 30.15
CA GLY A 15 -3.78 16.07 28.84
C GLY A 15 -4.65 17.14 28.19
N ILE A 16 -5.98 16.99 28.26
CA ILE A 16 -6.93 18.00 27.76
C ILE A 16 -6.77 19.33 28.51
N LEU A 17 -6.64 19.27 29.84
CA LEU A 17 -6.44 20.45 30.67
C LEU A 17 -5.10 21.15 30.37
N ALA A 18 -4.04 20.39 30.09
CA ALA A 18 -2.75 20.94 29.65
C ALA A 18 -2.87 21.68 28.31
N VAL A 19 -3.60 21.12 27.34
CA VAL A 19 -3.84 21.78 26.04
C VAL A 19 -4.63 23.07 26.24
N ILE A 20 -5.69 23.06 27.06
CA ILE A 20 -6.50 24.26 27.34
C ILE A 20 -5.64 25.36 27.96
N ILE A 21 -4.83 25.02 28.98
CA ILE A 21 -3.93 25.98 29.63
C ILE A 21 -2.91 26.54 28.63
N GLY A 22 -2.30 25.66 27.82
CA GLY A 22 -1.32 26.05 26.82
C GLY A 22 -1.89 27.00 25.79
N THR A 23 -3.05 26.67 25.22
CA THR A 23 -3.72 27.51 24.24
C THR A 23 -4.14 28.86 24.84
N THR A 24 -4.62 28.87 26.09
CA THR A 24 -4.99 30.11 26.79
C THR A 24 -3.79 31.02 26.99
N LEU A 25 -2.67 30.49 27.47
CA LEU A 25 -1.43 31.26 27.68
C LEU A 25 -0.83 31.74 26.35
N GLY A 26 -0.88 30.92 25.30
CA GLY A 26 -0.49 31.31 23.95
C GLY A 26 -1.32 32.47 23.40
N PHE A 27 -2.64 32.42 23.59
CA PHE A 27 -3.53 33.49 23.14
C PHE A 27 -3.31 34.79 23.93
N ILE A 28 -3.16 34.71 25.25
CA ILE A 28 -2.83 35.88 26.10
C ILE A 28 -1.50 36.48 25.65
N SER A 29 -0.48 35.66 25.40
CA SER A 29 0.80 36.11 24.83
C SER A 29 0.61 36.84 23.50
N ALA A 30 -0.22 36.31 22.59
CA ALA A 30 -0.49 36.93 21.31
C ALA A 30 -1.18 38.30 21.47
N VAL A 31 -2.18 38.39 22.34
CA VAL A 31 -2.86 39.65 22.67
C VAL A 31 -1.89 40.68 23.24
N ILE A 32 -1.01 40.26 24.16
CA ILE A 32 0.03 41.13 24.73
C ILE A 32 0.98 41.62 23.62
N CYS A 33 1.43 40.74 22.73
CA CYS A 33 2.30 41.12 21.62
C CYS A 33 1.63 42.13 20.67
N VAL A 34 0.33 41.95 20.42
CA VAL A 34 -0.49 42.84 19.59
C VAL A 34 -0.76 44.19 20.27
N TYR A 35 -0.96 44.20 21.59
CA TYR A 35 -1.21 45.41 22.37
C TYR A 35 0.06 46.24 22.56
N ALA A 36 1.16 45.59 22.92
CA ALA A 36 2.46 46.22 23.09
C ALA A 36 3.19 46.52 21.76
N ASN A 37 2.55 46.22 20.62
CA ASN A 37 3.08 46.41 19.27
C ASN A 37 4.51 45.86 19.14
N LEU A 38 4.70 44.63 19.62
CA LEU A 38 6.01 43.98 19.66
C LEU A 38 6.43 43.56 18.25
N VAL A 39 7.02 44.51 17.55
CA VAL A 39 7.52 44.36 16.19
C VAL A 39 9.02 44.58 16.24
N ILE A 40 9.77 43.52 15.97
CA ILE A 40 11.23 43.59 15.87
C ILE A 40 11.56 43.57 14.39
N PHE A 41 12.20 44.64 13.89
CA PHE A 41 12.62 44.78 12.49
C PHE A 41 11.50 44.62 11.45
N GLY A 42 10.26 44.98 11.79
CA GLY A 42 9.09 44.84 10.90
C GLY A 42 8.43 43.46 10.95
N PHE A 43 8.96 42.52 11.74
CA PHE A 43 8.35 41.22 11.99
C PHE A 43 7.61 41.22 13.32
N ASN A 44 6.32 40.85 13.30
CA ASN A 44 5.54 40.74 14.53
C ASN A 44 5.94 39.46 15.27
N ILE A 45 6.58 39.60 16.43
CA ILE A 45 7.16 38.44 17.13
C ILE A 45 6.12 37.49 17.71
N MET A 46 4.83 37.88 17.72
CA MET A 46 3.73 37.02 18.13
C MET A 46 3.68 35.69 17.36
N PHE A 47 4.12 35.68 16.09
CA PHE A 47 4.13 34.47 15.25
C PHE A 47 5.11 33.40 15.74
N ILE A 48 6.06 33.75 16.61
CA ILE A 48 7.08 32.85 17.16
C ILE A 48 6.83 32.65 18.66
N ILE A 49 6.70 33.75 19.41
CA ILE A 49 6.67 33.72 20.87
C ILE A 49 5.37 33.08 21.39
N SER A 50 4.24 33.35 20.75
CA SER A 50 2.94 32.89 21.23
C SER A 50 2.73 31.37 21.04
N PRO A 51 3.05 30.76 19.87
CA PRO A 51 3.07 29.31 19.73
C PRO A 51 4.07 28.63 20.68
N LEU A 52 5.25 29.22 20.90
CA LEU A 52 6.27 28.66 21.78
C LEU A 52 5.81 28.65 23.23
N ILE A 53 5.25 29.75 23.73
CA ILE A 53 4.67 29.84 25.08
C ILE A 53 3.52 28.84 25.22
N ALA A 54 2.68 28.68 24.20
CA ALA A 54 1.58 27.73 24.21
C ALA A 54 2.06 26.28 24.35
N GLY A 55 3.00 25.86 23.49
CA GLY A 55 3.54 24.50 23.51
C GLY A 55 4.36 24.21 24.76
N PHE A 56 5.15 25.17 25.23
CA PHE A 56 5.96 25.01 26.44
C PHE A 56 5.09 24.87 27.69
N SER A 57 4.06 25.70 27.83
CA SER A 57 3.16 25.64 28.98
C SER A 57 2.29 24.38 28.98
N GLU A 58 1.80 23.95 27.81
CA GLU A 58 1.15 22.64 27.65
C GLU A 58 2.10 21.50 28.06
N ALA A 59 3.31 21.46 27.48
CA ALA A 59 4.29 20.40 27.76
C ALA A 59 4.67 20.37 29.24
N TYR A 60 4.87 21.54 29.87
CA TYR A 60 5.19 21.65 31.29
C TYR A 60 4.08 21.08 32.17
N VAL A 61 2.82 21.45 31.91
CA VAL A 61 1.66 20.96 32.68
C VAL A 61 1.42 19.48 32.46
N ALA A 62 1.51 19.02 31.20
CA ALA A 62 1.35 17.61 30.83
C ALA A 62 2.44 16.74 31.48
N GLN A 63 3.71 17.16 31.44
CA GLN A 63 4.82 16.44 32.06
C GLN A 63 4.62 16.33 33.58
N LYS A 64 4.19 17.41 34.24
CA LYS A 64 4.05 17.47 35.69
C LYS A 64 2.84 16.70 36.24
N LYS A 65 1.74 16.61 35.48
CA LYS A 65 0.48 15.98 35.94
C LYS A 65 0.21 14.62 35.31
N TYR A 66 0.75 14.34 34.12
CA TYR A 66 0.45 13.15 33.32
C TYR A 66 1.69 12.31 32.98
N GLY A 67 2.91 12.83 33.21
CA GLY A 67 4.16 12.09 33.00
C GLY A 67 4.49 11.78 31.54
N ARG A 68 3.73 12.34 30.58
CA ARG A 68 3.92 12.18 29.13
C ARG A 68 3.66 13.50 28.43
N SER A 69 4.39 13.74 27.34
CA SER A 69 4.15 14.88 26.44
C SER A 69 2.90 14.65 25.61
N THR A 70 2.06 15.68 25.49
CA THR A 70 0.86 15.71 24.63
C THR A 70 1.18 16.11 23.19
N GLY A 71 2.44 16.44 22.87
CA GLY A 71 2.89 16.73 21.50
C GLY A 71 2.79 18.21 21.09
N ALA A 72 2.69 19.13 22.05
CA ALA A 72 2.62 20.59 21.81
C ALA A 72 1.46 20.99 20.87
N ILE A 73 0.29 20.35 21.05
CA ILE A 73 -0.91 20.59 20.24
C ILE A 73 -1.34 22.07 20.31
N SER A 74 -1.21 22.69 21.48
CA SER A 74 -1.49 24.10 21.71
C SER A 74 -0.61 25.03 20.88
N ALA A 75 0.66 24.67 20.62
CA ALA A 75 1.54 25.47 19.76
C ALA A 75 1.03 25.50 18.32
N LEU A 76 0.66 24.34 17.79
CA LEU A 76 0.11 24.21 16.44
C LEU A 76 -1.22 24.96 16.32
N LEU A 77 -2.10 24.81 17.31
CA LEU A 77 -3.41 25.46 17.34
C LEU A 77 -3.26 26.99 17.35
N ILE A 78 -2.38 27.53 18.20
CA ILE A 78 -2.10 28.96 18.27
C ILE A 78 -1.41 29.47 17.01
N PHE A 79 -0.46 28.71 16.44
CA PHE A 79 0.17 29.07 15.17
C PHE A 79 -0.84 29.23 14.05
N ILE A 80 -1.79 28.29 13.91
CA ILE A 80 -2.85 28.36 12.89
C ILE A 80 -3.76 29.56 13.14
N ILE A 81 -4.24 29.75 14.37
CA ILE A 81 -5.14 30.88 14.72
C ILE A 81 -4.48 32.22 14.42
N ILE A 82 -3.21 32.40 14.81
CA ILE A 82 -2.49 33.66 14.60
C ILE A 82 -2.23 33.90 13.10
N ASN A 83 -1.90 32.87 12.32
CA ASN A 83 -1.72 33.02 10.88
C ASN A 83 -3.03 33.39 10.16
N ILE A 84 -4.14 32.74 10.53
CA ILE A 84 -5.47 33.09 10.02
C ILE A 84 -5.78 34.55 10.39
N TYR A 85 -5.62 34.94 11.66
CA TYR A 85 -5.84 36.30 12.11
C TYR A 85 -4.95 37.32 11.38
N GLY A 86 -3.67 36.99 11.17
CA GLY A 86 -2.71 37.84 10.46
C GLY A 86 -3.07 38.06 8.98
N TRP A 87 -3.76 37.10 8.35
CA TRP A 87 -4.24 37.23 6.98
C TRP A 87 -5.52 38.07 6.90
N PHE A 88 -6.48 37.87 7.81
CA PHE A 88 -7.74 38.60 7.80
C PHE A 88 -7.65 40.02 8.38
N PHE A 89 -6.69 40.28 9.29
CA PHE A 89 -6.50 41.58 9.95
C PHE A 89 -5.02 42.00 9.99
N PRO A 90 -4.39 42.29 8.83
CA PRO A 90 -2.99 42.69 8.78
C PRO A 90 -2.80 44.07 9.43
N LYS A 91 -2.18 44.12 10.62
CA LYS A 91 -1.83 45.39 11.29
C LYS A 91 -0.68 46.15 10.60
N ASN A 92 0.18 45.45 9.86
CA ASN A 92 1.23 46.03 9.03
C ASN A 92 1.32 45.23 7.71
N PRO A 93 1.27 45.87 6.52
CA PRO A 93 1.57 45.17 5.27
C PRO A 93 3.01 44.64 5.31
N ILE A 94 3.26 43.48 4.72
CA ILE A 94 4.60 42.91 4.57
C ILE A 94 5.43 43.90 3.76
N THR A 95 6.25 44.70 4.43
CA THR A 95 7.22 45.57 3.75
C THR A 95 8.45 44.75 3.40
N LEU A 96 8.96 44.91 2.18
CA LEU A 96 10.26 44.39 1.76
C LEU A 96 11.35 45.12 2.56
N ASN A 97 11.58 44.69 3.80
CA ASN A 97 12.66 45.20 4.64
C ASN A 97 13.93 44.36 4.43
N LEU A 98 15.09 44.91 4.79
CA LEU A 98 16.41 44.28 4.63
C LEU A 98 16.47 42.87 5.25
N PHE A 99 15.76 42.65 6.35
CA PHE A 99 15.68 41.35 7.02
C PHE A 99 14.81 40.33 6.27
N THR A 100 13.74 40.75 5.60
CA THR A 100 12.93 39.88 4.74
C THR A 100 13.75 39.44 3.52
N LEU A 101 14.48 40.39 2.92
CA LEU A 101 15.39 40.13 1.80
C LEU A 101 16.56 39.23 2.22
N GLY A 102 17.13 39.46 3.41
CA GLY A 102 18.15 38.60 4.02
C GLY A 102 17.64 37.20 4.35
N GLY A 103 16.42 37.06 4.86
CA GLY A 103 15.79 35.77 5.12
C GLY A 103 15.55 34.97 3.83
N ILE A 104 15.09 35.62 2.77
CA ILE A 104 14.95 35.00 1.44
C ILE A 104 16.32 34.58 0.91
N ALA A 105 17.35 35.43 1.02
CA ALA A 105 18.70 35.13 0.57
C ALA A 105 19.31 33.92 1.31
N LEU A 106 19.16 33.85 2.64
CA LEU A 106 19.63 32.71 3.45
C LEU A 106 18.90 31.41 3.10
N THR A 107 17.59 31.51 2.82
CA THR A 107 16.78 30.35 2.42
C THR A 107 17.22 29.83 1.05
N ILE A 108 17.45 30.73 0.09
CA ILE A 108 18.01 30.39 -1.23
C ILE A 108 19.39 29.77 -1.08
N GLN A 109 20.27 30.37 -0.27
CA GLN A 109 21.62 29.86 -0.02
C GLN A 109 21.60 28.44 0.57
N ALA A 110 20.66 28.14 1.46
CA ALA A 110 20.48 26.80 2.03
C ALA A 110 19.84 25.80 1.05
N ALA A 111 18.97 26.27 0.15
CA ALA A 111 18.26 25.41 -0.81
C ALA A 111 19.12 25.00 -2.01
N VAL A 112 20.09 25.83 -2.43
CA VAL A 112 20.93 25.56 -3.61
C VAL A 112 21.69 24.22 -3.52
N PRO A 113 22.36 23.87 -2.41
CA PRO A 113 23.05 22.57 -2.30
C PRO A 113 22.10 21.37 -2.41
N ILE A 114 20.90 21.46 -1.83
CA ILE A 114 19.88 20.41 -1.88
C ILE A 114 19.36 20.23 -3.31
N LEU A 115 19.09 21.34 -3.99
CA LEU A 115 18.62 21.36 -5.37
C LEU A 115 19.69 20.81 -6.34
N VAL A 116 20.94 21.23 -6.18
CA VAL A 116 22.06 20.73 -7.00
C VAL A 116 22.28 19.24 -6.79
N ASN A 117 22.24 18.75 -5.55
CA ASN A 117 22.37 17.32 -5.27
C ASN A 117 21.21 16.50 -5.84
N TYR A 118 19.98 17.02 -5.78
CA TYR A 118 18.81 16.37 -6.39
C TYR A 118 18.92 16.32 -7.92
N LEU A 119 19.32 17.44 -8.54
CA LEU A 119 19.50 17.51 -9.99
C LEU A 119 20.64 16.60 -10.46
N LEU A 120 21.77 16.60 -9.76
CA LEU A 120 22.88 15.68 -10.04
C LEU A 120 22.46 14.23 -9.88
N PHE A 121 21.71 13.87 -8.84
CA PHE A 121 21.23 12.50 -8.65
C PHE A 121 20.28 12.07 -9.78
N VAL A 122 19.29 12.90 -10.12
CA VAL A 122 18.31 12.59 -11.16
C VAL A 122 18.97 12.51 -12.55
N VAL A 123 19.83 13.48 -12.88
CA VAL A 123 20.56 13.49 -14.16
C VAL A 123 21.54 12.32 -14.23
N PHE A 124 22.27 12.02 -13.15
CA PHE A 124 23.19 10.89 -13.10
C PHE A 124 22.46 9.55 -13.27
N LEU A 125 21.36 9.34 -12.53
CA LEU A 125 20.55 8.14 -12.66
C LEU A 125 19.97 8.00 -14.07
N GLY A 126 19.42 9.09 -14.62
CA GLY A 126 18.89 9.12 -15.98
C GLY A 126 19.95 8.82 -17.04
N THR A 127 21.16 9.37 -16.88
CA THR A 127 22.29 9.12 -17.77
C THR A 127 22.74 7.65 -17.68
N ILE A 128 22.83 7.08 -16.47
CA ILE A 128 23.14 5.67 -16.27
C ILE A 128 22.08 4.78 -16.93
N THR A 129 20.80 5.05 -16.69
CA THR A 129 19.70 4.28 -17.30
C THR A 129 19.76 4.34 -18.83
N TYR A 130 20.03 5.52 -19.39
CA TYR A 130 20.18 5.70 -20.83
C TYR A 130 21.37 4.90 -21.40
N VAL A 131 22.54 4.96 -20.75
CA VAL A 131 23.73 4.21 -21.16
C VAL A 131 23.50 2.70 -21.07
N ILE A 132 22.91 2.21 -19.98
CA ILE A 132 22.53 0.80 -19.82
C ILE A 132 21.56 0.37 -20.92
N GLY A 133 20.56 1.20 -21.24
CA GLY A 133 19.61 0.92 -22.33
C GLY A 133 20.30 0.85 -23.70
N LEU A 134 21.26 1.72 -23.96
CA LEU A 134 22.02 1.74 -25.21
C LEU A 134 22.92 0.49 -25.33
N VAL A 135 23.63 0.14 -24.26
CA VAL A 135 24.43 -1.09 -24.19
C VAL A 135 23.54 -2.33 -24.35
N GLY A 136 22.38 -2.37 -23.69
CA GLY A 136 21.41 -3.45 -23.83
C GLY A 136 20.89 -3.61 -25.26
N ASN A 137 20.59 -2.51 -25.94
CA ASN A 137 20.17 -2.52 -27.34
C ASN A 137 21.29 -2.99 -28.28
N LEU A 138 22.53 -2.57 -28.03
CA LEU A 138 23.70 -3.00 -28.80
C LEU A 138 23.96 -4.51 -28.63
N ILE A 139 23.89 -4.98 -27.39
CA ILE A 139 24.02 -6.41 -27.04
C ILE A 139 22.89 -7.22 -27.68
N SER A 140 21.65 -6.71 -27.67
CA SER A 140 20.51 -7.36 -28.34
C SER A 140 20.72 -7.52 -29.84
N LYS A 141 21.30 -6.52 -30.50
CA LYS A 141 21.62 -6.58 -31.93
C LYS A 141 22.79 -7.53 -32.24
N LEU A 142 23.81 -7.57 -31.38
CA LEU A 142 24.98 -8.43 -31.54
C LEU A 142 24.70 -9.91 -31.24
N LEU A 143 23.82 -10.18 -30.27
CA LEU A 143 23.42 -11.54 -29.92
C LEU A 143 22.46 -12.18 -30.93
N GLY A 144 22.00 -11.43 -31.94
CA GLY A 144 21.10 -11.97 -32.97
C GLY A 144 19.87 -12.66 -32.39
N LYS A 145 19.45 -12.28 -31.17
CA LYS A 145 18.25 -12.85 -30.57
C LYS A 145 17.08 -12.19 -31.28
N GLU A 146 16.62 -12.83 -32.36
CA GLU A 146 15.23 -12.71 -32.78
C GLU A 146 14.41 -12.75 -31.51
N ILE A 147 13.56 -11.75 -31.33
CA ILE A 147 12.56 -11.78 -30.28
C ILE A 147 11.81 -13.07 -30.57
N GLU A 148 12.06 -14.12 -29.77
CA GLU A 148 11.20 -15.30 -29.77
C GLU A 148 9.82 -14.73 -29.56
N GLU A 149 9.03 -14.77 -30.63
CA GLU A 149 7.61 -14.56 -30.55
C GLU A 149 7.17 -15.48 -29.42
N ILE A 150 6.59 -14.91 -28.37
CA ILE A 150 5.99 -15.72 -27.32
C ILE A 150 4.99 -16.58 -28.08
N GLU A 151 5.31 -17.85 -28.29
CA GLU A 151 4.33 -18.82 -28.73
C GLU A 151 3.24 -18.72 -27.68
N THR A 152 2.17 -17.98 -28.02
CA THR A 152 0.91 -18.11 -27.32
C THR A 152 0.67 -19.61 -27.33
N PRO A 153 0.55 -20.25 -26.14
CA PRO A 153 0.34 -21.68 -26.11
C PRO A 153 -0.83 -21.94 -27.05
N LYS A 154 -0.60 -22.74 -28.09
CA LYS A 154 -1.67 -23.24 -28.97
C LYS A 154 -2.77 -23.65 -28.01
N THR A 155 -3.88 -22.91 -28.05
CA THR A 155 -5.10 -23.06 -27.23
C THR A 155 -4.89 -24.04 -26.09
N ALA A 156 -4.67 -23.57 -24.85
CA ALA A 156 -4.65 -24.46 -23.69
C ALA A 156 -5.88 -25.37 -23.80
N ASP A 157 -5.66 -26.63 -24.19
CA ASP A 157 -6.73 -27.52 -24.59
C ASP A 157 -7.65 -27.62 -23.38
N LEU A 158 -8.89 -27.18 -23.56
CA LEU A 158 -9.90 -27.35 -22.52
C LEU A 158 -9.88 -28.83 -22.15
N PRO A 159 -9.85 -29.17 -20.85
CA PRO A 159 -9.79 -30.57 -20.45
C PRO A 159 -10.98 -31.26 -21.10
N GLN A 160 -10.72 -32.33 -21.85
CA GLN A 160 -11.78 -33.21 -22.33
C GLN A 160 -12.37 -33.89 -21.10
N LEU A 161 -13.53 -33.38 -20.68
CA LEU A 161 -14.31 -33.90 -19.57
C LEU A 161 -15.52 -34.63 -20.17
N ASP A 162 -15.70 -35.89 -19.78
CA ASP A 162 -16.79 -36.75 -20.23
C ASP A 162 -18.09 -36.48 -19.46
N LEU A 163 -17.99 -35.98 -18.23
CA LEU A 163 -19.13 -35.66 -17.37
C LEU A 163 -19.52 -34.18 -17.46
N LEU A 164 -20.77 -33.90 -17.10
CA LEU A 164 -21.23 -32.53 -16.93
C LEU A 164 -20.63 -31.92 -15.64
N PHE A 165 -19.95 -30.79 -15.77
CA PHE A 165 -19.50 -29.97 -14.65
C PHE A 165 -20.32 -28.69 -14.60
N ALA A 166 -20.92 -28.39 -13.45
CA ALA A 166 -21.62 -27.13 -13.22
C ALA A 166 -21.21 -26.52 -11.89
N THR A 167 -20.99 -25.21 -11.88
CA THR A 167 -20.84 -24.43 -10.65
C THR A 167 -22.20 -24.18 -9.98
N THR A 168 -23.30 -24.34 -10.71
CA THR A 168 -24.66 -24.29 -10.18
C THR A 168 -25.07 -25.61 -9.55
N THR A 169 -25.98 -25.55 -8.60
CA THR A 169 -26.58 -26.73 -7.95
C THR A 169 -27.85 -27.23 -8.66
N ASN A 170 -28.42 -26.42 -9.56
CA ASN A 170 -29.61 -26.78 -10.34
C ASN A 170 -29.27 -26.96 -11.81
N LEU A 171 -29.90 -27.95 -12.43
CA LEU A 171 -29.84 -28.22 -13.86
C LEU A 171 -31.17 -27.83 -14.52
N ASN A 172 -31.12 -26.96 -15.53
CA ASN A 172 -32.33 -26.57 -16.25
C ASN A 172 -32.84 -27.74 -17.09
N GLY A 173 -34.08 -28.17 -16.81
CA GLY A 173 -34.76 -29.21 -17.57
C GLY A 173 -34.28 -30.64 -17.29
N LYS A 174 -33.37 -30.86 -16.33
CA LYS A 174 -32.95 -32.18 -15.87
C LYS A 174 -33.26 -32.36 -14.39
N LYS A 175 -33.64 -33.57 -13.99
CA LYS A 175 -33.96 -33.88 -12.58
C LYS A 175 -32.83 -34.69 -11.96
N ILE A 176 -32.38 -34.28 -10.77
CA ILE A 176 -31.44 -35.07 -9.98
C ILE A 176 -32.19 -36.29 -9.43
N VAL A 177 -31.74 -37.48 -9.83
CA VAL A 177 -32.27 -38.79 -9.42
C VAL A 177 -31.62 -39.25 -8.13
N LYS A 178 -30.31 -39.00 -7.97
CA LYS A 178 -29.56 -39.39 -6.78
C LYS A 178 -28.36 -38.48 -6.52
N GLU A 179 -28.17 -38.10 -5.27
CA GLU A 179 -26.94 -37.48 -4.78
C GLU A 179 -26.00 -38.59 -4.27
N LEU A 180 -24.80 -38.65 -4.83
CA LEU A 180 -23.82 -39.71 -4.57
C LEU A 180 -22.75 -39.30 -3.55
N GLY A 181 -22.73 -38.03 -3.16
CA GLY A 181 -21.87 -37.49 -2.11
C GLY A 181 -20.90 -36.42 -2.59
N LEU A 182 -20.11 -35.90 -1.66
CA LEU A 182 -19.06 -34.92 -1.93
C LEU A 182 -17.80 -35.59 -2.45
N ILE A 183 -17.16 -34.96 -3.43
CA ILE A 183 -15.94 -35.43 -4.07
C ILE A 183 -14.91 -34.30 -4.15
N THR A 184 -13.63 -34.68 -4.18
CA THR A 184 -12.49 -33.76 -4.22
C THR A 184 -11.44 -34.28 -5.21
N GLY A 185 -10.87 -33.38 -6.00
CA GLY A 185 -9.73 -33.65 -6.88
C GLY A 185 -8.62 -32.64 -6.63
N GLU A 186 -7.39 -33.11 -6.41
CA GLU A 186 -6.25 -32.24 -6.11
C GLU A 186 -5.13 -32.43 -7.14
N ALA A 187 -4.41 -31.35 -7.42
CA ALA A 187 -3.18 -31.38 -8.22
C ALA A 187 -2.17 -30.35 -7.68
N ILE A 188 -0.88 -30.64 -7.83
CA ILE A 188 0.21 -29.85 -7.23
C ILE A 188 1.16 -29.37 -8.33
N LEU A 189 1.46 -28.07 -8.33
CA LEU A 189 2.55 -27.45 -9.07
C LEU A 189 3.74 -27.24 -8.12
N LYS A 190 4.80 -27.99 -8.31
CA LYS A 190 6.08 -27.74 -7.64
C LYS A 190 6.94 -26.84 -8.53
N GLU A 191 7.45 -25.76 -7.97
CA GLU A 191 8.48 -24.95 -8.61
C GLU A 191 9.77 -25.79 -8.62
N GLU A 192 10.09 -26.39 -9.77
CA GLU A 192 11.37 -27.10 -9.93
C GLU A 192 12.51 -26.09 -9.79
N LYS A 193 13.43 -26.35 -8.86
CA LYS A 193 14.77 -25.77 -8.93
C LYS A 193 15.48 -26.43 -10.10
N ASP A 194 15.34 -25.85 -11.29
CA ASP A 194 16.31 -26.13 -12.35
C ASP A 194 17.69 -25.71 -11.86
N GLU A 195 18.52 -26.70 -11.55
CA GLU A 195 19.95 -26.54 -11.23
C GLU A 195 20.76 -26.25 -12.50
N ASN A 196 20.16 -26.37 -13.69
CA ASN A 196 20.80 -26.15 -14.99
C ASN A 196 20.36 -24.87 -15.75
N SER A 197 19.38 -24.10 -15.27
CA SER A 197 19.03 -22.83 -15.91
C SER A 197 19.85 -21.68 -15.33
N SER A 198 20.57 -21.00 -16.22
CA SER A 198 21.44 -19.90 -15.86
C SER A 198 20.64 -18.79 -15.16
N ARG A 199 21.27 -18.09 -14.21
CA ARG A 199 20.65 -16.96 -13.48
C ARG A 199 20.11 -15.85 -14.41
N LEU A 200 20.55 -15.86 -15.68
CA LEU A 200 20.18 -14.93 -16.74
C LEU A 200 18.86 -15.32 -17.44
N GLU A 201 18.57 -16.62 -17.61
CA GLU A 201 17.29 -17.08 -18.18
C GLU A 201 16.11 -16.84 -17.23
N LYS A 202 16.35 -16.90 -15.91
CA LYS A 202 15.36 -16.58 -14.87
C LYS A 202 14.90 -15.12 -14.89
N ILE A 203 15.71 -14.22 -15.48
CA ILE A 203 15.38 -12.79 -15.63
C ILE A 203 14.68 -12.51 -16.97
N ALA A 204 14.85 -13.39 -17.96
CA ALA A 204 14.30 -13.25 -19.30
C ALA A 204 12.84 -13.74 -19.45
N SER A 205 12.34 -14.60 -18.54
CA SER A 205 10.92 -14.99 -18.48
C SER A 205 10.06 -13.89 -17.83
N LYS A 206 10.15 -12.67 -18.35
CA LYS A 206 9.56 -11.46 -17.76
C LYS A 206 8.14 -11.16 -18.24
N ASN A 207 7.49 -12.09 -18.94
CA ASN A 207 6.08 -12.01 -19.27
C ASN A 207 5.40 -13.24 -18.68
N GLY A 208 4.36 -13.05 -17.85
CA GLY A 208 3.71 -14.07 -17.01
C GLY A 208 3.07 -15.28 -17.74
N SER A 209 3.30 -15.44 -19.04
CA SER A 209 2.73 -16.48 -19.88
C SER A 209 3.10 -17.90 -19.43
N ASN A 210 4.34 -18.14 -18.98
CA ASN A 210 4.78 -19.48 -18.58
C ASN A 210 4.16 -19.94 -17.26
N ILE A 211 3.91 -19.03 -16.32
CA ILE A 211 3.32 -19.36 -15.02
C ILE A 211 1.80 -19.56 -15.14
N GLU A 212 1.13 -18.71 -15.91
CA GLU A 212 -0.30 -18.83 -16.18
C GLU A 212 -0.62 -20.15 -16.90
N TYR A 213 0.20 -20.53 -17.89
CA TYR A 213 0.07 -21.81 -18.58
C TYR A 213 0.23 -23.01 -17.63
N LYS A 214 1.27 -23.01 -16.78
CA LYS A 214 1.51 -24.09 -15.80
C LYS A 214 0.37 -24.22 -14.78
N ILE A 215 -0.19 -23.10 -14.32
CA ILE A 215 -1.36 -23.11 -13.41
C ILE A 215 -2.60 -23.68 -14.12
N GLY A 216 -2.79 -23.34 -15.40
CA GLY A 216 -3.86 -23.90 -16.23
C GLY A 216 -3.80 -25.43 -16.34
N LEU A 217 -2.61 -25.98 -16.58
CA LEU A 217 -2.40 -27.44 -16.64
C LEU A 217 -2.72 -28.12 -15.31
N VAL A 218 -2.29 -27.53 -14.19
CA VAL A 218 -2.55 -28.11 -12.86
C VAL A 218 -4.03 -28.08 -12.52
N ARG A 219 -4.74 -27.00 -12.89
CA ARG A 219 -6.21 -26.94 -12.79
C ARG A 219 -6.87 -28.06 -13.60
N ASN A 220 -6.43 -28.29 -14.84
CA ASN A 220 -7.00 -29.34 -15.68
C ASN A 220 -6.82 -30.73 -15.05
N ASN A 221 -5.64 -31.00 -14.48
CA ASN A 221 -5.38 -32.25 -13.75
C ASN A 221 -6.28 -32.39 -12.51
N ALA A 222 -6.49 -31.31 -11.75
CA ALA A 222 -7.40 -31.36 -10.59
C ALA A 222 -8.85 -31.67 -11.00
N LEU A 223 -9.31 -31.12 -12.13
CA LEU A 223 -10.63 -31.42 -12.68
C LEU A 223 -10.76 -32.86 -13.19
N GLN A 224 -9.73 -33.40 -13.84
CA GLN A 224 -9.70 -34.81 -14.25
C GLN A 224 -9.73 -35.76 -13.05
N ASN A 225 -9.00 -35.43 -11.98
CA ASN A 225 -9.05 -36.20 -10.73
C ASN A 225 -10.44 -36.14 -10.10
N LEU A 226 -11.09 -34.98 -10.09
CA LEU A 226 -12.46 -34.83 -9.61
C LEU A 226 -13.45 -35.68 -10.43
N GLU A 227 -13.28 -35.72 -11.75
CA GLU A 227 -14.09 -36.57 -12.63
C GLU A 227 -13.92 -38.05 -12.34
N SER A 228 -12.68 -38.49 -12.13
CA SER A 228 -12.37 -39.89 -11.79
C SER A 228 -13.10 -40.33 -10.51
N GLU A 229 -13.13 -39.48 -9.48
CA GLU A 229 -13.89 -39.74 -8.25
C GLU A 229 -15.40 -39.80 -8.52
N ALA A 230 -15.95 -38.91 -9.36
CA ALA A 230 -17.36 -38.95 -9.74
C ALA A 230 -17.72 -40.26 -10.46
N LYS A 231 -16.89 -40.68 -11.42
CA LYS A 231 -17.07 -41.92 -12.20
C LYS A 231 -17.04 -43.15 -11.31
N LYS A 232 -16.16 -43.20 -10.29
CA LYS A 232 -16.10 -44.30 -9.31
C LYS A 232 -17.41 -44.46 -8.52
N LEU A 233 -18.13 -43.35 -8.28
CA LEU A 233 -19.43 -43.36 -7.62
C LEU A 233 -20.59 -43.66 -8.56
N GLY A 234 -20.34 -43.81 -9.87
CA GLY A 234 -21.38 -44.00 -10.89
C GLY A 234 -22.16 -42.72 -11.20
N ALA A 235 -21.57 -41.55 -10.97
CA ALA A 235 -22.18 -40.26 -11.28
C ALA A 235 -22.14 -39.98 -12.79
N ASN A 236 -23.15 -39.26 -13.29
CA ASN A 236 -23.17 -38.72 -14.65
C ASN A 236 -23.05 -37.18 -14.70
N GLY A 237 -22.88 -36.55 -13.53
CA GLY A 237 -22.60 -35.12 -13.41
C GLY A 237 -22.00 -34.74 -12.06
N ILE A 238 -21.43 -33.54 -12.02
CA ILE A 238 -20.85 -32.91 -10.85
C ILE A 238 -21.39 -31.49 -10.74
N LEU A 239 -22.06 -31.20 -9.64
CA LEU A 239 -22.71 -29.90 -9.38
C LEU A 239 -22.04 -29.16 -8.25
N GLY A 240 -22.21 -27.84 -8.21
CA GLY A 240 -21.59 -26.98 -7.20
C GLY A 240 -20.06 -27.03 -7.23
N VAL A 241 -19.47 -27.14 -8.42
CA VAL A 241 -18.02 -27.23 -8.57
C VAL A 241 -17.36 -25.94 -8.08
N ASN A 242 -16.39 -26.06 -7.17
CA ASN A 242 -15.53 -24.96 -6.72
C ASN A 242 -14.05 -25.33 -6.88
N ILE A 243 -13.21 -24.37 -7.27
CA ILE A 243 -11.77 -24.56 -7.48
C ILE A 243 -11.01 -23.55 -6.63
N ASP A 244 -10.22 -24.04 -5.67
CA ASP A 244 -9.41 -23.26 -4.76
C ASP A 244 -7.91 -23.40 -5.08
N TYR A 245 -7.17 -22.30 -5.02
CA TYR A 245 -5.72 -22.26 -5.19
C TYR A 245 -5.07 -21.93 -3.86
N ARG A 246 -4.16 -22.80 -3.40
CA ARG A 246 -3.40 -22.58 -2.16
C ARG A 246 -1.91 -22.60 -2.45
N SER A 247 -1.22 -21.55 -2.05
CA SER A 247 0.23 -21.54 -2.04
C SER A 247 0.71 -22.09 -0.70
N VAL A 248 1.51 -23.16 -0.75
CA VAL A 248 2.16 -23.77 0.40
C VAL A 248 3.66 -23.60 0.20
N GLY A 249 4.28 -22.71 0.97
CA GLY A 249 5.68 -22.36 0.74
C GLY A 249 6.29 -21.55 1.87
N GLY A 250 7.49 -21.94 2.28
CA GLY A 250 8.38 -21.18 3.15
C GLY A 250 9.61 -20.68 2.36
N ILE A 251 10.72 -20.44 3.05
CA ILE A 251 11.94 -19.79 2.52
C ILE A 251 12.62 -20.56 1.35
N LYS A 252 12.18 -21.79 1.03
CA LYS A 252 12.86 -22.69 0.08
C LYS A 252 12.08 -23.04 -1.20
N GLY A 253 10.87 -22.53 -1.41
CA GLY A 253 10.13 -22.70 -2.67
C GLY A 253 8.64 -22.37 -2.57
N SER A 254 8.03 -21.98 -3.68
CA SER A 254 6.57 -21.82 -3.80
C SER A 254 5.97 -23.10 -4.40
N THR A 255 5.08 -23.78 -3.66
CA THR A 255 4.29 -24.89 -4.20
C THR A 255 2.85 -24.43 -4.27
N VAL A 256 2.21 -24.55 -5.44
CA VAL A 256 0.80 -24.21 -5.61
C VAL A 256 -0.01 -25.50 -5.67
N ILE A 257 -0.99 -25.62 -4.80
CA ILE A 257 -1.97 -26.71 -4.79
C ILE A 257 -3.27 -26.17 -5.36
N VAL A 258 -3.86 -26.93 -6.29
CA VAL A 258 -5.19 -26.66 -6.84
C VAL A 258 -6.12 -27.75 -6.35
N THR A 259 -7.17 -27.36 -5.64
CA THR A 259 -8.18 -28.26 -5.08
C THR A 259 -9.52 -27.97 -5.75
N ALA A 260 -10.09 -28.94 -6.45
CA ALA A 260 -11.43 -28.89 -7.01
C ALA A 260 -12.37 -29.71 -6.12
N THR A 261 -13.55 -29.18 -5.81
CA THR A 261 -14.58 -29.84 -4.99
C THR A 261 -15.94 -29.78 -5.69
N GLY A 262 -16.81 -30.74 -5.41
CA GLY A 262 -18.17 -30.75 -5.96
C GLY A 262 -19.03 -31.88 -5.38
N SER A 263 -20.30 -31.90 -5.79
CA SER A 263 -21.25 -32.98 -5.45
C SER A 263 -21.47 -33.88 -6.64
N ALA A 264 -21.17 -35.17 -6.49
CA ALA A 264 -21.42 -36.19 -7.50
C ALA A 264 -22.92 -36.51 -7.55
N VAL A 265 -23.52 -36.47 -8.74
CA VAL A 265 -24.96 -36.69 -8.93
C VAL A 265 -25.26 -37.63 -10.09
N LEU A 266 -26.41 -38.27 -10.00
CA LEU A 266 -27.08 -38.93 -11.12
C LEU A 266 -28.30 -38.08 -11.50
N TYR A 267 -28.37 -37.60 -12.74
CA TYR A 267 -29.50 -36.83 -13.26
C TYR A 267 -30.09 -37.49 -14.52
N GLU A 268 -31.36 -37.20 -14.80
CA GLU A 268 -32.08 -37.58 -16.03
C GLU A 268 -32.61 -36.33 -16.74
#